data_AF-A0A968MMQ6-F1
#
_entry.id   AF-A0A968MMQ6-F1
#
_cell.length_a   1.000
_cell.length_b   1.000
_cell.length_c   1.000
_cell.angle_alpha   90.00
_cell.angle_beta   90.00
_cell.angle_gamma   90.00
#
_symmetry.space_group_name_H-M   'P 1'
#
loop_
_entity.id
_entity.type
_entity.pdbx_description
1 polymer ?
#
loop_
_entity_poly.entity_id
_entity_poly.type
_entity_poly.pdbx_seq_one_letter_code
_entity_poly.pdbx_strand_id
1 'polypeptide(L)'
;MGNPLHFHDPSGRAYAWVADRVLELDRMNPQVAARLVSAFNAFARFEPGRRAKMRETLERLAAAGPSKDVQEIVGRALHFER
;
A
#
# COMPACT_ATOMS: atom_id res chain seq x y z
N MET A 1 0.97 16.05 13.18
CA MET A 1 -0.50 16.05 13.02
C MET A 1 -0.81 15.59 11.60
N GLY A 2 -1.03 14.30 11.41
CA GLY A 2 -1.48 13.74 10.12
C GLY A 2 -2.99 13.91 10.00
N ASN A 3 -3.51 14.09 8.78
CA ASN A 3 -4.93 14.21 8.50
C ASN A 3 -5.54 12.81 8.20
N PRO A 4 -6.08 12.08 9.19
CA PRO A 4 -6.64 10.74 8.99
C PRO A 4 -7.93 10.73 8.16
N LEU A 5 -8.59 11.88 7.97
CA LEU A 5 -9.88 11.98 7.27
C LEU A 5 -9.76 11.85 5.74
N HIS A 6 -8.62 12.24 5.14
CA HIS A 6 -8.40 12.12 3.69
C HIS A 6 -7.71 10.82 3.27
N PHE A 7 -7.00 10.15 4.18
CA PHE A 7 -6.33 8.87 3.90
C PHE A 7 -7.30 7.68 3.81
N HIS A 8 -8.52 7.84 4.33
CA HIS A 8 -9.57 6.82 4.36
C HIS A 8 -10.81 7.20 3.54
N ASP A 9 -10.64 7.94 2.43
CA ASP A 9 -11.75 8.22 1.53
C ASP A 9 -12.44 6.89 1.14
N PRO A 10 -13.75 6.73 1.41
CA PRO A 10 -14.46 5.47 1.20
C PRO A 10 -14.50 5.04 -0.27
N SER A 11 -14.17 5.95 -1.21
CA SER A 11 -14.08 5.63 -2.64
C SER A 11 -12.85 4.80 -2.99
N GLY A 12 -11.80 4.80 -2.15
CA GLY A 12 -10.53 4.08 -2.41
C GLY A 12 -9.56 4.79 -3.35
N ARG A 13 -9.91 5.99 -3.83
CA ARG A 13 -9.02 6.83 -4.67
C ARG A 13 -7.73 7.21 -3.95
N ALA A 14 -7.78 7.35 -2.62
CA ALA A 14 -6.59 7.59 -1.81
C ALA A 14 -5.59 6.42 -1.92
N TYR A 15 -6.07 5.17 -1.98
CA TYR A 15 -5.19 4.00 -2.09
C TYR A 15 -4.49 3.93 -3.45
N ALA A 16 -5.22 4.16 -4.54
CA ALA A 16 -4.65 4.22 -5.87
C ALA A 16 -3.58 5.32 -5.99
N TRP A 17 -3.89 6.53 -5.48
CA TRP A 17 -2.94 7.65 -5.47
C TRP A 17 -1.68 7.34 -4.66
N VAL A 18 -1.81 6.68 -3.50
CA VAL A 18 -0.63 6.29 -2.72
C VAL A 18 0.20 5.23 -3.45
N ALA A 19 -0.41 4.27 -4.15
CA ALA A 19 0.36 3.31 -4.95
C ALA A 19 1.20 4.00 -6.04
N ASP A 20 0.61 4.96 -6.77
CA ASP A 20 1.36 5.72 -7.77
C ASP A 20 2.53 6.49 -7.12
N ARG A 21 2.32 7.11 -5.96
CA ARG A 21 3.40 7.78 -5.22
C ARG A 21 4.46 6.84 -4.67
N VAL A 22 4.08 5.65 -4.21
CA VAL A 22 5.01 4.62 -3.77
C VAL A 22 5.91 4.22 -4.93
N LEU A 23 5.37 4.00 -6.14
CA LEU A 23 6.16 3.61 -7.30
C LEU A 23 7.13 4.72 -7.76
N GLU A 24 6.70 5.98 -7.69
CA GLU A 24 7.60 7.11 -7.96
C GLU A 24 8.73 7.21 -6.91
N LEU A 25 8.38 7.09 -5.63
CA LEU A 25 9.35 7.11 -4.53
C LEU A 25 10.29 5.91 -4.58
N ASP A 26 9.81 4.74 -4.97
CA ASP A 26 10.60 3.52 -5.03
C ASP A 26 11.77 3.63 -6.01
N ARG A 27 11.56 4.34 -7.13
CA ARG A 27 12.63 4.64 -8.10
C ARG A 27 13.71 5.57 -7.54
N MET A 28 13.37 6.44 -6.59
CA MET A 28 14.29 7.43 -6.02
C MET A 28 14.93 6.93 -4.72
N ASN A 29 14.14 6.29 -3.86
CA ASN A 29 14.50 5.83 -2.53
C ASN A 29 13.63 4.64 -2.09
N PRO A 30 14.07 3.41 -2.40
CA PRO A 30 13.30 2.19 -2.08
C PRO A 30 13.11 1.97 -0.58
N GLN A 31 14.00 2.45 0.29
CA GLN A 31 13.82 2.32 1.75
C GLN A 31 12.66 3.17 2.27
N VAL A 32 12.48 4.38 1.74
CA VAL A 32 11.37 5.25 2.12
C VAL A 32 10.06 4.68 1.57
N ALA A 33 10.07 4.18 0.32
CA ALA A 33 8.92 3.51 -0.28
C ALA A 33 8.51 2.27 0.55
N ALA A 34 9.46 1.43 0.93
CA ALA A 34 9.25 0.26 1.80
C ALA A 34 8.61 0.65 3.14
N ARG A 35 9.05 1.74 3.77
CA ARG A 35 8.47 2.22 5.03
C ARG A 35 7.04 2.74 4.85
N LEU A 36 6.74 3.40 3.73
CA LEU A 36 5.39 3.81 3.35
C LEU A 36 4.48 2.59 3.13
N VAL A 37 4.93 1.60 2.36
CA VAL A 37 4.17 0.36 2.13
C VAL A 37 3.95 -0.42 3.43
N SER A 38 4.93 -0.44 4.33
CA SER A 38 4.77 -1.09 5.65
C SER A 38 3.63 -0.49 6.49
N ALA A 39 3.31 0.79 6.31
CA ALA A 39 2.15 1.40 6.99
C ALA A 39 0.83 0.75 6.54
N PHE A 40 0.75 0.21 5.33
CA PHE A 40 -0.41 -0.54 4.83
C PHE A 40 -0.59 -1.89 5.55
N ASN A 41 0.46 -2.48 6.16
CA ASN A 41 0.32 -3.73 6.91
C ASN A 41 -0.56 -3.59 8.17
N ALA A 42 -0.61 -2.39 8.76
CA ALA A 42 -1.48 -2.12 9.91
C ALA A 42 -2.98 -2.20 9.55
N PHE A 43 -3.31 -2.17 8.25
CA PHE A 43 -4.69 -2.07 7.80
C PHE A 43 -5.42 -3.40 7.68
N ALA A 44 -4.75 -4.54 7.85
CA ALA A 44 -5.39 -5.85 7.94
C ALA A 44 -6.47 -5.92 9.05
N ARG A 45 -6.48 -4.93 9.96
CA ARG A 45 -7.45 -4.76 11.05
C ARG A 45 -8.68 -3.91 10.70
N PHE A 46 -8.79 -3.39 9.47
CA PHE A 46 -9.92 -2.53 9.07
C PHE A 46 -11.06 -3.32 8.44
N GLU A 47 -12.25 -2.72 8.45
CA GLU A 47 -13.50 -3.23 7.85
C GLU A 47 -13.31 -3.85 6.44
N PRO A 48 -14.02 -4.94 6.13
CA PRO A 48 -13.80 -5.78 4.94
C PRO A 48 -13.86 -5.02 3.60
N GLY A 49 -14.68 -3.97 3.50
CA GLY A 49 -14.77 -3.15 2.29
C GLY A 49 -13.49 -2.33 1.99
N ARG A 50 -12.76 -1.89 3.02
CA ARG A 50 -11.47 -1.19 2.84
C ARG A 50 -10.34 -2.17 2.56
N ARG A 51 -10.42 -3.35 3.16
CA ARG A 51 -9.48 -4.46 2.97
C ARG A 51 -9.42 -4.88 1.50
N ALA A 52 -10.57 -5.07 0.84
CA ALA A 52 -10.65 -5.40 -0.59
C ALA A 52 -9.96 -4.35 -1.50
N LYS A 53 -10.20 -3.05 -1.25
CA LYS A 53 -9.59 -1.97 -2.06
C LYS A 53 -8.08 -1.86 -1.86
N MET A 54 -7.62 -2.14 -0.66
CA MET A 54 -6.19 -2.18 -0.36
C MET A 54 -5.49 -3.38 -0.97
N ARG A 55 -6.15 -4.54 -0.97
CA ARG A 55 -5.64 -5.72 -1.67
C ARG A 55 -5.43 -5.43 -3.15
N GLU A 56 -6.41 -4.82 -3.82
CA GLU A 56 -6.28 -4.41 -5.23
C GLU A 56 -5.09 -3.47 -5.44
N THR A 57 -4.87 -2.56 -4.50
CA THR A 57 -3.73 -1.62 -4.52
C THR A 57 -2.38 -2.34 -4.35
N LEU A 58 -2.30 -3.30 -3.43
CA LEU A 58 -1.11 -4.12 -3.19
C LEU A 58 -0.82 -5.05 -4.38
N GLU A 59 -1.84 -5.67 -4.97
CA GLU A 59 -1.71 -6.49 -6.18
C GLU A 59 -1.20 -5.64 -7.36
N ARG A 60 -1.72 -4.40 -7.52
CA ARG A 60 -1.22 -3.44 -8.52
C ARG A 60 0.25 -3.07 -8.27
N LEU A 61 0.63 -2.83 -7.02
CA LEU A 61 2.02 -2.54 -6.66
C LEU A 61 2.93 -3.73 -6.98
N ALA A 62 2.53 -4.96 -6.64
CA ALA A 62 3.30 -6.16 -6.97
C ALA A 62 3.46 -6.35 -8.49
N ALA A 63 2.39 -6.10 -9.26
CA ALA A 63 2.40 -6.24 -10.71
C ALA A 63 3.26 -5.16 -11.42
N ALA A 64 3.47 -4.01 -10.79
CA ALA A 64 4.27 -2.92 -11.35
C ALA A 64 5.80 -3.17 -11.32
N GLY A 65 6.24 -4.27 -10.70
CA GLY A 65 7.67 -4.63 -10.59
C GLY A 65 8.49 -3.63 -9.75
N PRO A 66 8.13 -3.40 -8.47
CA PRO A 66 8.84 -2.47 -7.61
C PRO A 66 10.17 -3.08 -7.14
N SER A 67 10.95 -2.32 -6.38
CA SER A 67 12.18 -2.79 -5.76
C SER A 67 11.95 -4.01 -4.86
N LYS A 68 13.03 -4.74 -4.59
CA LYS A 68 13.00 -5.95 -3.77
C LYS A 68 12.41 -5.69 -2.38
N ASP A 69 12.80 -4.60 -1.72
CA ASP A 69 12.30 -4.23 -0.39
C ASP A 69 10.78 -4.04 -0.39
N VAL A 70 10.26 -3.31 -1.38
CA VAL A 70 8.82 -3.08 -1.53
C VAL A 70 8.11 -4.40 -1.86
N GLN A 71 8.66 -5.19 -2.77
CA GLN A 71 8.06 -6.46 -3.19
C GLN A 71 7.95 -7.47 -2.03
N GLU A 72 8.96 -7.55 -1.16
CA GLU A 72 8.90 -8.40 0.04
C GLU A 72 7.79 -7.96 0.99
N ILE A 73 7.64 -6.66 1.23
CA ILE A 73 6.60 -6.12 2.13
C ILE A 73 5.21 -6.36 1.54
N VAL A 74 5.01 -6.09 0.25
CA VAL A 74 3.74 -6.32 -0.44
C VAL A 74 3.40 -7.82 -0.43
N GLY A 75 4.35 -8.69 -0.74
CA GLY A 75 4.15 -10.14 -0.70
C GLY A 75 3.75 -10.63 0.69
N ARG A 76 4.39 -10.08 1.74
CA ARG A 76 4.03 -10.38 3.12
C ARG A 76 2.63 -9.91 3.48
N ALA A 77 2.25 -8.70 3.05
CA ALA A 77 0.93 -8.12 3.27
C ALA A 77 -0.18 -8.98 2.66
N LEU A 78 0.01 -9.42 1.41
CA LEU A 78 -0.93 -10.28 0.68
C LEU A 78 -1.01 -11.70 1.29
N HIS A 79 0.06 -12.19 1.91
CA HIS A 79 0.07 -13.50 2.58
C HIS A 79 -0.74 -13.50 3.88
N PHE A 80 -0.71 -12.42 4.66
CA PHE A 80 -1.45 -12.30 5.93
C PHE A 80 -2.97 -12.16 5.76
N GLU A 81 -3.44 -11.98 4.53
CA GLU A 81 -4.86 -11.91 4.15
C GLU A 81 -5.47 -13.27 3.77
N ARG A 82 -4.68 -14.36 3.79
CA ARG A 82 -5.17 -15.72 3.54
C ARG A 82 -5.82 -16.36 4.75
#